data_AF-A0A933HFA5-F1
#
_entry.id   AF-A0A933HFA5-F1
#
_cell.length_a   1.000
_cell.length_b   1.000
_cell.length_c   1.000
_cell.angle_alpha   90.00
_cell.angle_beta   90.00
_cell.angle_gamma   90.00
#
_symmetry.space_group_name_H-M   'P 1'
#
loop_
_entity.id
_entity.type
_entity.pdbx_description
1 polymer ?
#
loop_
_entity_poly.entity_id
_entity_poly.type
_entity_poly.pdbx_seq_one_letter_code
_entity_poly.pdbx_strand_id
1 'polypeptide(L)'
;MKKGDAKHRKHAVAVKYKPGEQAAPTVVAKGGGEVAEKIIAIAKEHGIPIKEDKDLVEVLSRLDLNSEVPPELYHVIAEVLAWVYRVNGKRAPATQFKTL
;
A
#
# COMPACT_ATOMS: atom_id res chain seq x y z
N MET A 1 30.06 -16.27 -12.41
CA MET A 1 28.98 -15.48 -11.75
C MET A 1 27.66 -15.90 -12.39
N LYS A 2 26.86 -16.74 -11.70
CA LYS A 2 25.66 -17.34 -12.30
C LYS A 2 24.57 -16.26 -12.45
N LYS A 3 24.20 -15.96 -13.70
CA LYS A 3 22.91 -15.34 -14.06
C LYS A 3 21.80 -16.33 -13.68
N GLY A 4 21.43 -16.36 -12.40
CA GLY A 4 20.31 -17.12 -11.88
C GLY A 4 19.21 -16.17 -11.46
N ASP A 5 17.99 -16.45 -11.92
CA ASP A 5 16.74 -16.01 -11.27
C ASP A 5 16.29 -14.55 -11.51
N ALA A 6 16.06 -14.18 -12.76
CA ALA A 6 15.02 -13.18 -13.11
C ALA A 6 13.59 -13.75 -12.91
N LYS A 7 13.39 -14.63 -11.93
CA LYS A 7 12.07 -15.12 -11.52
C LYS A 7 11.37 -13.96 -10.82
N HIS A 8 10.20 -13.57 -11.33
CA HIS A 8 9.22 -12.65 -10.72
C HIS A 8 9.54 -12.28 -9.27
N ARG A 9 10.41 -11.27 -9.08
CA ARG A 9 10.80 -10.83 -7.76
C ARG A 9 9.58 -10.17 -7.15
N LYS A 10 9.05 -10.73 -6.05
CA LYS A 10 7.92 -10.15 -5.33
C LYS A 10 8.29 -8.73 -4.93
N HIS A 11 7.35 -7.82 -5.12
CA HIS A 11 7.42 -6.46 -4.60
C HIS A 11 6.35 -6.31 -3.53
N ALA A 12 6.64 -5.50 -2.52
CA ALA A 12 5.67 -5.13 -1.49
C ALA A 12 5.83 -3.65 -1.19
N VAL A 13 4.69 -2.99 -0.96
CA VAL A 13 4.61 -1.60 -0.53
C VAL A 13 3.65 -1.52 0.65
N ALA A 14 4.05 -0.85 1.72
CA ALA A 14 3.21 -0.56 2.87
C ALA A 14 2.82 0.91 2.85
N VAL A 15 1.52 1.16 2.99
CA VAL A 15 0.94 2.51 3.03
C VAL A 15 0.31 2.74 4.40
N LYS A 16 0.52 3.93 4.94
CA LYS A 16 -0.08 4.39 6.20
C LYS A 16 -1.01 5.55 5.92
N TYR A 17 -2.18 5.54 6.54
CA TYR A 17 -3.08 6.68 6.53
C TYR A 17 -3.78 6.83 7.88
N LYS A 18 -3.74 8.04 8.42
CA LYS A 18 -4.48 8.43 9.62
C LYS A 18 -5.47 9.55 9.28
N PRO A 19 -6.77 9.21 9.15
CA PRO A 19 -7.81 10.21 8.90
C PRO A 19 -7.80 11.28 9.99
N GLY A 20 -7.90 12.56 9.59
CA GLY A 20 -7.92 13.70 10.52
C GLY A 20 -6.55 14.17 11.03
N GLU A 21 -5.50 13.37 10.88
CA GLU A 21 -4.11 13.77 11.17
C GLU A 21 -3.31 14.04 9.89
N GLN A 22 -3.55 13.28 8.83
CA GLN A 22 -2.79 13.34 7.58
C GLN A 22 -3.69 13.80 6.42
N ALA A 23 -3.15 14.69 5.57
CA ALA A 23 -3.83 15.12 4.35
C ALA A 23 -3.88 13.99 3.30
N ALA A 24 -2.83 13.17 3.25
CA ALA A 24 -2.69 12.09 2.28
C ALA A 24 -2.13 10.80 2.92
N PRO A 25 -2.41 9.62 2.32
CA PRO A 25 -1.70 8.38 2.63
C PRO A 25 -0.20 8.50 2.31
N THR A 26 0.66 7.81 3.06
CA THR A 26 2.13 7.87 2.92
C THR A 26 2.70 6.48 2.71
N VAL A 27 3.70 6.35 1.82
CA VAL A 27 4.47 5.11 1.67
C VAL A 27 5.47 5.01 2.82
N VAL A 28 5.33 3.99 3.67
CA VAL A 28 6.17 3.82 4.87
C VAL A 28 7.16 2.65 4.77
N ALA A 29 6.95 1.74 3.82
CA ALA A 29 7.92 0.71 3.46
C ALA A 29 7.74 0.30 1.99
N LYS A 30 8.84 -0.04 1.32
CA LYS A 30 8.82 -0.65 -0.02
C LYS A 30 10.03 -1.54 -0.21
N GLY A 31 9.92 -2.58 -1.02
CA GLY A 31 11.05 -3.46 -1.31
C GLY A 31 10.73 -4.56 -2.33
N GLY A 32 11.79 -5.17 -2.85
CA GLY A 32 11.73 -6.32 -3.75
C GLY A 32 12.47 -7.53 -3.20
N GLY A 33 12.11 -8.74 -3.67
CA GLY A 33 12.74 -9.99 -3.27
C GLY A 33 12.61 -10.23 -1.76
N GLU A 34 13.73 -10.53 -1.10
CA GLU A 34 13.77 -10.81 0.35
C GLU A 34 13.21 -9.66 1.20
N VAL A 35 13.39 -8.40 0.77
CA VAL A 35 12.84 -7.25 1.51
C VAL A 35 11.31 -7.25 1.45
N ALA A 36 10.72 -7.59 0.29
CA ALA A 36 9.27 -7.71 0.16
C ALA A 36 8.73 -8.84 1.05
N GLU A 37 9.44 -9.96 1.12
CA GLU A 37 9.07 -11.10 1.98
C GLU A 37 9.08 -10.71 3.45
N LYS A 38 10.10 -9.96 3.90
CA LYS A 38 10.17 -9.43 5.27
C LYS A 38 9.03 -8.45 5.58
N ILE A 39 8.72 -7.53 4.66
CA ILE A 39 7.59 -6.60 4.82
C ILE A 39 6.28 -7.38 5.00
N ILE A 40 6.04 -8.39 4.16
CA ILE A 40 4.85 -9.23 4.22
C ILE A 40 4.80 -10.02 5.53
N ALA A 41 5.93 -10.59 5.97
CA ALA A 41 6.01 -11.35 7.22
C ALA A 41 5.65 -10.48 8.44
N ILE A 42 6.24 -9.29 8.54
CA ILE A 42 5.95 -8.32 9.60
C ILE A 42 4.48 -7.89 9.56
N ALA A 43 3.93 -7.61 8.37
CA ALA A 43 2.51 -7.27 8.23
C ALA A 43 1.59 -8.38 8.77
N LYS A 44 1.88 -9.65 8.45
CA LYS A 44 1.13 -10.81 8.98
C LYS A 44 1.24 -10.92 10.50
N GLU A 45 2.43 -10.77 11.06
CA GLU A 45 2.69 -10.83 12.49
C GLU A 45 1.87 -9.79 13.27
N HIS A 46 1.73 -8.59 12.70
CA HIS A 46 0.95 -7.49 13.30
C HIS A 46 -0.53 -7.46 12.88
N GLY A 47 -1.01 -8.45 12.13
CA GLY A 47 -2.41 -8.49 11.67
C GLY A 47 -2.77 -7.36 10.72
N ILE A 48 -1.80 -6.79 9.99
CA ILE A 48 -2.05 -5.77 8.97
C ILE A 48 -2.61 -6.46 7.71
N PRO A 49 -3.77 -6.01 7.18
CA PRO A 49 -4.35 -6.59 5.97
C PRO A 49 -3.41 -6.50 4.77
N ILE A 50 -3.29 -7.60 4.01
CA ILE A 50 -2.45 -7.69 2.82
C ILE A 50 -3.35 -7.94 1.60
N LYS A 51 -3.26 -7.06 0.61
CA LYS A 51 -3.91 -7.22 -0.69
C LYS A 51 -2.84 -7.52 -1.74
N GLU A 52 -3.04 -8.60 -2.48
CA GLU A 52 -2.19 -8.93 -3.63
C GLU A 52 -2.76 -8.24 -4.88
N ASP A 53 -2.01 -7.27 -5.41
CA ASP A 53 -2.36 -6.51 -6.60
C ASP A 53 -1.08 -6.05 -7.31
N LYS A 54 -0.78 -6.68 -8.45
CA LYS A 54 0.48 -6.45 -9.15
C LYS A 54 0.59 -5.04 -9.72
N ASP A 55 -0.50 -4.52 -10.25
CA ASP A 55 -0.52 -3.22 -10.93
C ASP A 55 -0.39 -2.09 -9.89
N LEU A 56 -1.10 -2.21 -8.77
CA LEU A 56 -0.98 -1.27 -7.65
C LEU A 56 0.44 -1.26 -7.08
N VAL A 57 1.03 -2.43 -6.87
CA VAL A 57 2.39 -2.53 -6.32
C VAL A 57 3.40 -1.91 -7.29
N GLU A 58 3.28 -2.13 -8.60
CA GLU A 58 4.15 -1.52 -9.61
C GLU A 58 4.08 0.00 -9.58
N VAL A 59 2.87 0.57 -9.48
CA VAL A 59 2.66 2.02 -9.40
C VAL A 59 3.22 2.60 -8.10
N LEU A 60 2.86 2.02 -6.94
CA LEU A 60 3.28 2.54 -5.64
C LEU A 60 4.77 2.34 -5.37
N SER A 61 5.40 1.33 -5.96
CA SER A 61 6.85 1.09 -5.79
C SER A 61 7.70 2.23 -6.37
N ARG A 62 7.15 3.01 -7.30
CA ARG A 62 7.80 4.18 -7.92
C ARG A 62 7.79 5.40 -7.02
N LEU A 63 6.90 5.48 -6.03
CA LEU A 63 6.86 6.58 -5.08
C LEU A 63 8.01 6.48 -4.10
N ASP A 64 8.52 7.62 -3.63
CA ASP A 64 9.62 7.66 -2.67
C ASP A 64 9.21 7.16 -1.28
N LEU A 65 10.19 6.66 -0.53
CA LEU A 65 9.94 6.24 0.85
C LEU A 65 9.64 7.49 1.70
N ASN A 66 8.62 7.41 2.54
CA ASN A 66 8.08 8.50 3.35
C ASN A 66 7.46 9.65 2.53
N SER A 67 7.19 9.45 1.24
CA SER A 67 6.45 10.43 0.44
C SER A 67 4.95 10.21 0.57
N GLU A 68 4.20 11.31 0.49
CA GLU A 68 2.76 11.25 0.30
C GLU A 68 2.43 10.62 -1.06
N VAL A 69 1.31 9.89 -1.11
CA VAL A 69 0.74 9.43 -2.37
C VAL A 69 0.20 10.66 -3.10
N PRO A 70 0.47 10.83 -4.40
CA PRO A 70 0.01 11.99 -5.13
C PRO A 70 -1.49 11.85 -5.50
N PRO A 71 -2.20 12.97 -5.73
CA PRO A 71 -3.66 12.98 -5.93
C PRO A 71 -4.17 12.08 -7.05
N GLU A 72 -3.41 11.92 -8.13
CA GLU A 72 -3.75 11.05 -9.27
C GLU A 72 -3.89 9.58 -8.89
N LEU A 73 -3.32 9.15 -7.76
CA LEU A 73 -3.41 7.78 -7.25
C LEU A 73 -4.46 7.62 -6.14
N TYR A 74 -5.15 8.69 -5.74
CA TYR A 74 -6.13 8.65 -4.64
C TYR A 74 -7.29 7.72 -4.92
N HIS A 75 -7.76 7.63 -6.16
CA HIS A 75 -8.84 6.71 -6.50
C HIS A 75 -8.47 5.25 -6.17
N VAL A 76 -7.24 4.85 -6.54
CA VAL A 76 -6.76 3.49 -6.31
C VAL A 76 -6.52 3.23 -4.82
N ILE A 77 -5.95 4.19 -4.09
CA ILE A 77 -5.80 4.07 -2.63
C ILE A 77 -7.17 4.01 -1.93
N ALA A 78 -8.16 4.77 -2.38
CA ALA A 78 -9.50 4.74 -1.80
C ALA A 78 -10.14 3.34 -1.94
N GLU A 79 -9.91 2.63 -3.06
CA GLU A 79 -10.35 1.26 -3.23
C GLU A 79 -9.70 0.31 -2.21
N VAL A 80 -8.39 0.43 -2.00
CA VAL A 80 -7.65 -0.36 -1.01
C VAL A 80 -8.17 -0.09 0.40
N LEU A 81 -8.37 1.17 0.77
CA LEU A 81 -8.89 1.55 2.08
C LEU A 81 -10.33 1.03 2.27
N ALA A 82 -11.19 1.15 1.26
CA ALA A 82 -12.55 0.63 1.31
C ALA A 82 -12.56 -0.90 1.51
N TRP A 83 -11.63 -1.62 0.87
CA TRP A 83 -11.43 -3.04 1.10
C TRP A 83 -10.97 -3.34 2.54
N VAL A 84 -9.99 -2.60 3.07
CA VAL A 84 -9.53 -2.73 4.46
C VAL A 84 -10.69 -2.55 5.44
N TYR A 85 -11.52 -1.53 5.24
CA TYR A 85 -12.70 -1.30 6.08
C TYR A 85 -13.67 -2.48 6.03
N ARG A 86 -13.96 -3.01 4.84
CA ARG A 86 -14.83 -4.17 4.65
C ARG A 86 -14.29 -5.42 5.36
N VAL A 87 -13.00 -5.70 5.22
CA VAL A 87 -12.35 -6.86 5.88
C VAL A 87 -12.35 -6.71 7.40
N ASN A 88 -12.20 -5.48 7.90
CA ASN A 88 -12.23 -5.19 9.34
C ASN A 88 -13.66 -5.09 9.92
N GLY A 89 -14.72 -5.31 9.11
CA GLY A 89 -16.11 -5.17 9.54
C GLY A 89 -16.51 -3.73 9.92
N LYS A 90 -15.70 -2.74 9.55
CA LYS A 90 -15.93 -1.31 9.82
C LYS A 90 -16.54 -0.67 8.57
N ARG A 91 -17.51 0.24 8.72
CA ARG A 91 -17.94 1.08 7.60
C ARG A 91 -16.83 2.09 7.29
N ALA A 92 -16.47 2.24 6.01
CA ALA A 92 -15.61 3.33 5.60
C ALA A 92 -16.26 4.66 6.02
N PRO A 93 -15.50 5.64 6.55
CA PRO A 93 -16.04 6.96 6.79
C PRO A 93 -16.58 7.48 5.45
N ALA A 94 -17.78 8.07 5.46
CA ALA A 94 -18.33 8.71 4.27
C ALA A 94 -17.37 9.83 3.86
N THR A 95 -16.52 9.59 2.87
CA THR A 95 -15.60 10.60 2.35
C THR A 95 -16.45 11.66 1.67
N GLN A 96 -16.73 12.75 2.38
CA GLN A 96 -17.34 13.94 1.81
C GLN A 96 -16.27 14.65 0.99
N PHE A 97 -16.10 14.22 -0.26
CA PHE A 97 -15.41 15.04 -1.25
C PHE A 97 -16.23 16.30 -1.43
N LYS A 98 -15.84 17.37 -0.73
CA LYS A 98 -16.36 18.70 -1.00
C LYS A 98 -15.72 19.15 -2.30
N THR A 99 -16.46 19.00 -3.40
CA THR A 99 -16.13 19.61 -4.69
C THR A 99 -15.90 21.10 -4.44
N LEU A 100 -14.72 21.60 -4.85
CA LEU A 100 -14.49 23.04 -5.00
C LEU A 100 -15.17 23.53 -6.28
#